data_AF-A0A955HFQ8-F1
#
_entry.id   AF-A0A955HFQ8-F1
#
_cell.length_a   1.000
_cell.length_b   1.000
_cell.length_c   1.000
_cell.angle_alpha   90.00
_cell.angle_beta   90.00
_cell.angle_gamma   90.00
#
_symmetry.space_group_name_H-M   'P 1'
#
loop_
_entity.id
_entity.type
_entity.pdbx_description
1 polymer ?
#
loop_
_entity_poly.entity_id
_entity_poly.type
_entity_poly.pdbx_seq_one_letter_code
_entity_poly.pdbx_strand_id
1 'polypeptide(L)' 'MKDSRIRSFVKGITWRFIATATGAGITYFLTGSHELAASFILFDIVLKLLFYYGHERA' A
#
# COMPACT_ATOMS: atom_id res chain seq x y z
N MET A 1 17.24 -21.06 -8.39
CA MET A 1 15.84 -21.53 -8.28
C MET A 1 14.96 -20.56 -9.05
N LYS A 2 14.27 -21.00 -10.12
CA LYS A 2 13.31 -20.13 -10.83
C LYS A 2 12.20 -19.75 -9.85
N ASP A 3 12.11 -18.48 -9.47
CA ASP A 3 10.97 -17.99 -8.70
C ASP A 3 9.71 -18.25 -9.54
N SER A 4 8.77 -19.03 -8.99
CA SER A 4 7.51 -19.30 -9.69
C SER A 4 6.78 -17.98 -9.87
N ARG A 5 6.21 -17.73 -11.07
CA ARG A 5 5.40 -16.53 -11.36
C ARG A 5 4.35 -16.27 -10.28
N ILE A 6 3.80 -17.34 -9.71
CA ILE A 6 2.81 -17.30 -8.61
C ILE A 6 3.44 -16.75 -7.32
N ARG A 7 4.67 -17.18 -6.97
CA ARG A 7 5.36 -16.73 -5.76
C ARG A 7 5.69 -15.24 -5.81
N SER A 8 6.14 -14.74 -6.96
CA SER A 8 6.41 -13.30 -7.15
C SER A 8 5.13 -12.47 -7.06
N PHE A 9 4.02 -12.96 -7.62
CA PHE A 9 2.72 -12.30 -7.53
C PHE A 9 2.20 -12.23 -6.08
N VAL A 10 2.23 -13.37 -5.37
CA VAL A 10 1.84 -13.43 -3.95
C VAL A 10 2.68 -12.48 -3.11
N LYS A 11 4.01 -12.49 -3.30
CA LYS A 11 4.91 -11.53 -2.62
C LYS A 11 4.54 -10.08 -2.88
N GLY A 12 4.24 -9.73 -4.13
CA GLY A 12 3.83 -8.36 -4.50
C GLY A 12 2.55 -7.92 -3.79
N ILE A 13 1.56 -8.81 -3.71
CA ILE A 13 0.32 -8.57 -2.97
C ILE A 13 0.61 -8.43 -1.46
N THR A 14 1.33 -9.39 -0.88
CA THR A 14 1.71 -9.36 0.54
C THR A 14 2.42 -8.06 0.90
N TRP A 15 3.36 -7.61 0.06
CA TRP A 15 4.07 -6.37 0.28
C TRP A 15 3.15 -5.14 0.28
N ARG A 16 2.17 -5.09 -0.65
CA ARG A 16 1.18 -4.00 -0.71
C ARG A 16 0.30 -3.95 0.53
N PHE A 17 -0.13 -5.10 1.04
CA PHE A 17 -0.90 -5.16 2.29
C PHE A 17 -0.08 -4.70 3.49
N ILE A 18 1.17 -5.17 3.64
CA ILE A 18 2.04 -4.77 4.74
C ILE A 18 2.33 -3.27 4.72
N ALA A 19 2.61 -2.71 3.55
CA ALA A 19 2.89 -1.27 3.42
C ALA A 19 1.68 -0.42 3.81
N THR A 20 0.48 -0.78 3.32
CA THR A 20 -0.76 -0.07 3.62
C THR A 20 -1.12 -0.18 5.10
N ALA A 21 -1.02 -1.39 5.67
CA ALA A 21 -1.29 -1.64 7.09
C ALA A 21 -0.31 -0.89 8.00
N THR A 22 0.97 -0.87 7.65
CA THR A 22 2.00 -0.12 8.38
C THR A 22 1.68 1.38 8.36
N GLY A 23 1.36 1.94 7.19
CA GLY A 23 1.02 3.35 7.07
C GLY A 23 -0.22 3.73 7.87
N ALA A 24 -1.30 2.94 7.76
CA ALA A 24 -2.51 3.15 8.54
C ALA A 24 -2.27 3.02 10.05
N GLY A 25 -1.44 2.05 10.46
CA GLY A 25 -1.03 1.87 11.85
C GLY A 25 -0.22 3.05 12.39
N ILE A 26 0.68 3.62 11.59
CA ILE A 26 1.42 4.84 11.94
C ILE A 26 0.45 6.02 12.08
N THR A 27 -0.49 6.20 11.13
CA THR A 27 -1.51 7.26 11.22
C THR A 27 -2.33 7.12 12.49
N TYR A 28 -2.77 5.92 12.83
CA TYR A 28 -3.51 5.67 14.06
C TYR A 28 -2.65 5.94 15.30
N PHE A 29 -1.41 5.45 15.33
CA PHE A 29 -0.51 5.64 16.47
C PHE A 29 -0.21 7.11 16.76
N LEU A 30 -0.04 7.92 15.71
CA LEU A 30 0.27 9.35 15.86
C LEU A 30 -0.96 10.20 16.19
N THR A 31 -2.14 9.85 15.66
CA THR A 31 -3.35 10.68 15.78
C THR A 31 -4.35 10.19 16.81
N GLY A 32 -4.29 8.91 17.18
CA GLY A 32 -5.31 8.22 17.99
C GLY A 32 -6.65 8.03 17.28
N SER A 33 -6.80 8.45 16.01
CA SER A 33 -8.07 8.46 15.30
C SER A 33 -8.19 7.32 14.29
N HIS A 34 -9.21 6.49 14.47
CA HIS A 34 -9.56 5.41 13.54
C HIS A 34 -10.07 5.97 12.19
N GLU A 35 -10.76 7.12 12.21
CA GLU A 35 -11.27 7.77 11.00
C GLU A 35 -10.13 8.26 10.10
N LEU A 36 -9.08 8.82 10.70
CA LEU A 36 -7.89 9.25 9.95
C LEU A 36 -7.11 8.06 9.40
N ALA A 37 -6.98 6.97 10.17
CA ALA A 37 -6.35 5.75 9.69
C ALA A 37 -7.12 5.10 8.54
N ALA A 38 -8.47 5.08 8.60
CA ALA A 38 -9.31 4.61 7.51
C ALA A 38 -9.18 5.50 6.27
N SER A 39 -9.15 6.82 6.46
CA SER A 39 -8.93 7.79 5.39
C SER A 39 -7.56 7.59 4.73
N PHE A 40 -6.52 7.34 5.51
CA PHE A 40 -5.18 7.04 5.00
C PHE A 40 -5.20 5.85 4.03
N ILE A 41 -5.89 4.75 4.37
CA ILE A 41 -5.97 3.57 3.48
C ILE A 41 -6.60 3.94 2.12
N LEU A 42 -7.66 4.76 2.12
CA LEU A 42 -8.29 5.21 0.88
C LEU A 42 -7.33 6.07 0.04
N PHE A 43 -6.68 7.05 0.66
CA PHE A 43 -5.71 7.90 -0.01
C PHE A 43 -4.49 7.13 -0.52
N ASP A 44 -3.99 6.16 0.25
CA ASP A 44 -2.84 5.35 -0.10
C ASP A 44 -3.06 4.57 -1.40
N ILE A 45 -4.25 4.00 -1.60
CA ILE A 45 -4.62 3.30 -2.84
C ILE A 45 -4.65 4.26 -4.03
N VAL A 46 -5.32 5.40 -3.87
CA VAL A 46 -5.45 6.41 -4.94
C VAL A 46 -4.09 6.99 -5.31
N LEU A 47 -3.26 7.36 -4.34
CA LEU A 47 -1.93 7.90 -4.57
C LEU A 47 -1.02 6.90 -5.26
N LYS A 48 -1.02 5.63 -4.84
CA LYS A 48 -0.25 4.57 -5.52
C LYS A 48 -0.67 4.40 -6.98
N LEU A 49 -1.96 4.52 -7.29
CA LEU A 49 -2.45 4.49 -8.68
C LEU A 49 -1.98 5.71 -9.47
N LEU A 50 -2.11 6.91 -8.92
CA LEU A 50 -1.67 8.15 -9.56
C LEU A 50 -0.17 8.16 -9.82
N PHE A 51 0.64 7.76 -8.83
CA PHE A 51 2.09 7.67 -8.98
C PHE A 51 2.51 6.59 -9.96
N TYR A 52 1.86 5.42 -9.94
CA TYR A 52 2.13 4.37 -10.91
C TYR A 52 1.85 4.85 -12.34
N TYR A 53 0.69 5.45 -12.57
CA TYR A 53 0.32 6.00 -13.86
C TYR A 53 1.24 7.14 -14.32
N GLY A 54 1.62 8.03 -13.40
CA GLY A 54 2.59 9.09 -13.67
C GLY A 54 3.96 8.53 -14.05
N HIS A 55 4.44 7.53 -13.33
CA HIS A 55 5.70 6.84 -13.62
C HIS A 55 5.66 6.10 -14.96
N GLU A 56 4.54 5.48 -15.34
CA GLU A 56 4.41 4.85 -16.66
C GLU A 56 4.39 5.84 -17.83
N ARG A 57 4.12 7.13 -17.57
CA ARG A 57 4.00 8.17 -18.59
C ARG A 57 5.19 9.12 -18.69
N ALA A 58 6.10 9.08 -17.71
CA ALA A 58 7.36 9.82 -17.71
C ALA A 58 8.43 9.03 -18.47
#